data_AF-A0A7K5BU65-F1
#
_entry.id   AF-A0A7K5BU65-F1
#
_cell.length_a   1.000
_cell.length_b   1.000
_cell.length_c   1.000
_cell.angle_alpha   90.00
_cell.angle_beta   90.00
_cell.angle_gamma   90.00
#
_symmetry.space_group_name_H-M   'P 1'
#
loop_
_entity.id
_entity.type
_entity.pdbx_description
1 polymer ?
#
loop_
_entity_poly.entity_id
_entity_poly.type
_entity_poly.pdbx_seq_one_letter_code
_entity_poly.pdbx_strand_id
1 'polypeptide(L)' 'CCCVQALAVVSNQSPYYGVVGLVVAAVAGCGFLMSLGVSFVSLVLVMVYLGGMLVVFIYVV' A
#
# COMPACT_ATOMS: atom_id res chain seq x y z
N CYS A 1 9.54 2.15 -10.46
CA CYS A 1 8.10 2.12 -10.11
C CYS A 1 7.90 2.24 -8.59
N CYS A 2 8.42 1.31 -7.77
CA CYS A 2 8.23 1.34 -6.31
C CYS A 2 8.78 2.60 -5.60
N CYS A 3 9.89 3.16 -6.09
CA CYS A 3 10.49 4.36 -5.47
C CYS A 3 9.56 5.58 -5.53
N VAL A 4 8.72 5.70 -6.57
CA VAL A 4 7.78 6.84 -6.74
C VAL A 4 6.63 6.76 -5.72
N GLN A 5 6.21 5.55 -5.34
CA GLN A 5 5.16 5.34 -4.34
C GLN A 5 5.64 5.73 -2.93
N ALA A 6 6.89 5.39 -2.60
CA ALA A 6 7.49 5.76 -1.31
C ALA A 6 7.68 7.29 -1.16
N LEU A 7 8.06 7.97 -2.26
CA LEU A 7 8.20 9.43 -2.29
C LEU A 7 6.85 10.14 -2.07
N ALA A 8 5.75 9.58 -2.58
CA ALA A 8 4.40 10.11 -2.36
C ALA A 8 3.97 10.04 -0.89
N VAL A 9 4.28 8.93 -0.20
CA VAL A 9 3.96 8.73 1.23
C VAL A 9 4.73 9.71 2.14
N VAL A 10 5.98 10.05 1.78
CA VAL A 10 6.84 10.94 2.58
C VAL A 10 6.47 12.43 2.41
N SER A 11 5.93 12.82 1.26
CA SER A 11 5.73 14.24 0.91
C SER A 11 4.60 14.95 1.67
N ASN A 12 3.68 14.21 2.29
CA ASN A 12 2.64 14.79 3.11
C ASN A 12 2.28 13.83 4.25
N GLN A 13 2.54 14.23 5.50
CA GLN A 13 2.30 13.44 6.71
C GLN A 13 0.81 13.12 6.98
N SER A 14 -0.06 13.56 6.07
CA SER A 14 -1.48 13.26 6.03
C SER A 14 -1.72 11.76 5.79
N PRO A 15 -2.37 11.05 6.73
CA PRO A 15 -2.60 9.62 6.61
C PRO A 15 -3.46 9.23 5.38
N TYR A 16 -4.20 10.18 4.78
CA TYR A 16 -4.88 9.99 3.49
C TYR A 16 -3.90 9.76 2.32
N TYR A 17 -2.79 10.49 2.27
CA TYR A 17 -1.77 10.31 1.23
C TYR A 17 -1.01 8.99 1.37
N GLY A 18 -0.86 8.50 2.60
CA GLY A 18 -0.33 7.18 2.90
C GLY A 18 -1.14 6.05 2.27
N VAL A 19 -2.47 6.09 2.45
CA VAL A 19 -3.39 5.08 1.89
C VAL A 19 -3.36 5.09 0.36
N VAL A 20 -3.42 6.28 -0.26
CA VAL A 20 -3.39 6.41 -1.74
C VAL A 20 -2.06 5.90 -2.31
N GLY A 21 -0.93 6.24 -1.68
CA GLY A 21 0.39 5.73 -2.09
C GLY A 21 0.52 4.21 -1.99
N LEU A 22 -0.08 3.61 -0.96
CA LEU A 22 -0.10 2.16 -0.78
C LEU A 22 -1.01 1.42 -1.77
N VAL A 23 -2.17 1.97 -2.13
CA VAL A 23 -3.06 1.35 -3.14
C VAL A 23 -2.37 1.33 -4.50
N VAL A 24 -1.73 2.42 -4.89
CA VAL A 24 -0.95 2.48 -6.15
C VAL A 24 0.22 1.49 -6.11
N ALA A 25 0.87 1.33 -4.94
CA ALA A 25 1.93 0.34 -4.76
C ALA A 25 1.44 -1.10 -4.88
N ALA A 26 0.27 -1.41 -4.33
CA ALA A 26 -0.35 -2.72 -4.41
C ALA A 26 -0.69 -3.09 -5.86
N VAL A 27 -1.29 -2.18 -6.63
CA VAL A 27 -1.63 -2.41 -8.03
C VAL A 27 -0.37 -2.59 -8.89
N ALA A 28 0.64 -1.74 -8.69
CA ALA A 28 1.91 -1.85 -9.42
C ALA A 28 2.69 -3.13 -9.06
N GLY A 29 2.72 -3.49 -7.77
CA GLY A 29 3.35 -4.72 -7.28
C GLY A 29 2.64 -5.98 -7.77
N CYS A 30 1.30 -5.98 -7.78
CA CYS A 30 0.51 -7.10 -8.29
C CYS A 30 0.63 -7.27 -9.80
N GLY A 31 0.66 -6.17 -10.56
CA GLY A 31 0.91 -6.21 -12.00
C GLY A 31 2.27 -6.81 -12.33
N PHE A 32 3.30 -6.52 -11.53
CA PHE A 32 4.64 -7.09 -11.69
C PHE A 32 4.72 -8.56 -11.24
N LEU A 33 4.09 -8.90 -10.11
CA LEU A 33 4.08 -10.27 -9.59
C LEU A 33 3.20 -11.23 -10.39
N MET A 34 2.18 -10.73 -11.11
CA MET A 34 1.42 -11.52 -12.08
C MET A 34 2.35 -12.13 -13.15
N SER A 35 3.46 -11.45 -13.47
CA SER A 35 4.47 -11.98 -14.39
C SER A 35 5.39 -13.04 -13.79
N LEU A 36 5.41 -13.19 -12.46
CA LEU A 36 6.31 -14.09 -11.71
C LEU A 36 5.56 -15.22 -10.97
N GLY A 37 4.21 -15.22 -10.98
CA GLY A 37 3.38 -16.28 -10.41
C GLY A 37 3.19 -16.25 -8.88
N VAL A 38 3.72 -15.24 -8.18
CA VAL A 38 3.72 -15.14 -6.70
C VAL A 38 2.75 -14.06 -6.18
N SER A 39 1.71 -13.72 -6.93
CA SER A 39 0.79 -12.59 -6.65
C SER A 39 0.04 -12.68 -5.31
N PHE A 40 -0.23 -13.90 -4.83
CA PHE A 40 -1.13 -14.12 -3.71
C PHE A 40 -0.53 -13.71 -2.35
N VAL A 41 0.75 -14.00 -2.12
CA VAL A 41 1.43 -13.69 -0.84
C VAL A 41 1.57 -12.19 -0.64
N SER A 42 1.89 -11.43 -1.68
CA SER A 42 2.03 -9.97 -1.58
C SER A 42 0.69 -9.26 -1.38
N LEU A 43 -0.40 -9.76 -1.99
CA LEU A 43 -1.75 -9.25 -1.74
C LEU A 43 -2.18 -9.43 -0.27
N VAL A 44 -1.87 -10.58 0.33
CA VAL A 44 -2.20 -10.86 1.74
C VAL A 44 -1.43 -9.92 2.67
N LEU A 45 -0.13 -9.72 2.46
CA LEU A 45 0.68 -8.80 3.27
C LEU A 45 0.19 -7.35 3.15
N VAL A 46 -0.21 -6.92 1.96
CA VAL A 46 -0.81 -5.60 1.74
C VAL A 46 -2.15 -5.46 2.47
N MET A 47 -3.04 -6.45 2.37
CA MET A 47 -4.36 -6.38 3.03
C MET A 47 -4.27 -6.32 4.55
N VAL A 48 -3.34 -7.07 5.17
CA VAL A 48 -3.12 -7.02 6.62
C VAL A 48 -2.55 -5.65 7.05
N TYR A 49 -1.58 -5.13 6.30
CA TYR A 49 -0.96 -3.84 6.61
C TYR A 49 -1.93 -2.66 6.40
N LEU A 50 -2.68 -2.67 5.30
CA LEU A 50 -3.70 -1.66 5.00
C LEU A 50 -4.86 -1.72 5.99
N GLY A 51 -5.31 -2.93 6.37
CA GLY A 51 -6.32 -3.12 7.41
C GLY A 51 -5.87 -2.59 8.76
N GLY A 52 -4.61 -2.81 9.14
CA GLY A 52 -4.03 -2.24 10.37
C GLY A 52 -3.98 -0.71 10.36
N MET A 53 -3.55 -0.11 9.25
CA MET A 53 -3.54 1.34 9.07
C MET A 53 -4.95 1.96 9.13
N LEU A 54 -5.94 1.29 8.52
CA LEU A 54 -7.34 1.76 8.54
C LEU A 54 -7.94 1.68 9.95
N VAL A 55 -7.72 0.59 10.68
CA VAL A 55 -8.24 0.44 12.06
C VAL A 55 -7.67 1.52 12.98
N VAL A 56 -6.36 1.81 12.90
CA VAL A 56 -5.75 2.89 13.69
C VAL A 56 -6.35 4.25 13.31
N PHE A 57 -6.69 4.47 12.04
CA PHE A 57 -7.35 5.69 11.58
C PHE A 57 -8.74 5.88 12.17
N ILE A 58 -9.57 4.84 12.21
CA ILE A 58 -10.92 4.92 12.81
C ILE A 58 -10.85 4.96 14.34
N TYR A 59 -9.78 4.42 14.94
CA TYR A 59 -9.60 4.45 16.39
C TYR A 59 -9.04 5.78 16.91
N VAL A 60 -8.27 6.51 16.09
CA VAL A 60 -7.64 7.79 16.46
C VAL A 60 -8.50 9.01 16.13
N VAL A 61 -9.54 8.85 15.30
CA VAL A 61 -10.57 9.88 15.05
C VAL A 61 -11.60 9.90 16.16
#